data_AF-A0A1D2UY34-F1
#
_entry.id   AF-A0A1D2UY34-F1
#
_cell.length_a   1.000
_cell.length_b   1.000
_cell.length_c   1.000
_cell.angle_alpha   90.00
_cell.angle_beta   90.00
_cell.angle_gamma   90.00
#
_symmetry.space_group_name_H-M   'P 1'
#
loop_
_entity.id
_entity.type
_entity.pdbx_description
1 polymer ?
#
loop_
_entity_poly.entity_id
_entity_poly.type
_entity_poly.pdbx_seq_one_letter_code
_entity_poly.pdbx_strand_id
1 'polypeptide(L)'
;MKVETGIEGLDELIGGGLPEGRVYLLNGSPGSGKSTFGMQYLTHGASFGAAGLYVTLMQNSENIIADISTYSLNLPALLKMKKYSLQIWTRRWNMGTWMN
;
A
#
# COMPACT_ATOMS: atom_id res chain seq x y z
N MET A 1 -11.77 2.95 20.38
CA MET A 1 -12.30 2.06 19.34
C MET A 1 -11.15 1.40 18.60
N LYS A 2 -11.42 0.31 17.89
CA LYS A 2 -10.46 -0.42 17.05
C LYS A 2 -11.00 -0.45 15.62
N VAL A 3 -10.09 -0.45 14.65
CA VAL A 3 -10.36 -0.58 13.22
C VAL A 3 -10.00 -2.00 12.79
N GLU A 4 -10.98 -2.71 12.24
CA GLU A 4 -10.74 -4.03 11.63
C GLU A 4 -9.74 -3.91 10.48
N THR A 5 -8.85 -4.87 10.39
CA THR A 5 -7.86 -4.92 9.30
C THR A 5 -8.45 -5.49 8.03
N GLY A 6 -9.50 -6.31 8.14
CA GLY A 6 -10.07 -7.06 7.02
C GLY A 6 -9.22 -8.25 6.58
N ILE A 7 -8.20 -8.60 7.35
CA ILE A 7 -7.32 -9.74 7.08
C ILE A 7 -7.84 -10.92 7.88
N GLU A 8 -8.22 -11.98 7.16
CA GLU A 8 -8.77 -13.21 7.75
C GLU A 8 -7.85 -13.75 8.85
N GLY A 9 -8.44 -14.05 10.01
CA GLY A 9 -7.75 -14.58 11.19
C GLY A 9 -6.92 -13.55 11.97
N LEU A 10 -6.45 -12.46 11.35
CA LEU A 10 -5.64 -11.46 12.06
C LEU A 10 -6.45 -10.68 13.09
N ASP A 11 -7.64 -10.21 12.70
CA ASP A 11 -8.46 -9.37 13.58
C ASP A 11 -8.84 -10.11 14.87
N GLU A 12 -9.20 -11.39 14.77
CA GLU A 12 -9.45 -12.25 15.94
C GLU A 12 -8.20 -12.39 16.80
N LEU A 13 -7.04 -12.63 16.18
CA LEU A 13 -5.76 -12.80 16.88
C LEU A 13 -5.32 -11.54 17.64
N ILE A 14 -5.65 -10.35 17.15
CA ILE A 14 -5.31 -9.06 17.79
C ILE A 14 -6.47 -8.44 18.58
N GLY A 15 -7.56 -9.20 18.76
CA GLY A 15 -8.72 -8.83 19.59
C GLY A 15 -9.60 -7.75 18.98
N GLY A 16 -9.95 -7.88 17.69
CA GLY A 16 -10.86 -7.01 16.96
C GLY A 16 -10.20 -5.84 16.25
N GLY A 17 -8.95 -6.01 15.77
CA GLY A 17 -8.29 -5.02 14.92
C GLY A 17 -7.31 -4.07 15.63
N LEU A 18 -6.91 -3.03 14.90
CA LEU A 18 -5.89 -2.06 15.29
C LEU A 18 -6.51 -0.89 16.08
N PRO A 19 -5.97 -0.49 17.25
CA PRO A 19 -6.39 0.74 17.91
C PRO A 19 -6.41 1.98 16.99
N GLU A 20 -7.49 2.75 17.04
CA GLU A 20 -7.65 3.98 16.26
C GLU A 20 -6.66 5.08 16.65
N GLY A 21 -6.39 5.99 15.71
CA GLY A 21 -5.57 7.19 15.95
C GLY A 21 -4.09 6.91 16.17
N ARG A 22 -3.59 5.75 15.69
CA ARG A 22 -2.20 5.33 15.85
C ARG A 22 -1.48 5.14 14.52
N VAL A 23 -0.16 5.21 14.59
CA VAL A 23 0.74 4.86 13.49
C VAL A 23 1.28 3.45 13.73
N TYR A 24 1.26 2.62 12.68
CA TYR A 24 1.76 1.25 12.71
C TYR A 24 2.93 1.09 11.75
N LEU A 25 3.99 0.40 12.21
CA LEU A 25 5.12 0.03 11.38
C LEU A 25 5.06 -1.48 11.09
N LEU A 26 4.92 -1.82 9.81
CA LEU A 26 5.03 -3.21 9.34
C LEU A 26 6.47 -3.48 8.92
N ASN A 27 7.17 -4.31 9.67
CA ASN A 27 8.56 -4.69 9.38
C ASN A 27 8.66 -6.17 9.00
N GLY A 28 9.58 -6.49 8.09
CA GLY A 28 9.86 -7.86 7.65
C GLY A 28 10.68 -7.91 6.35
N SER A 29 11.25 -9.08 6.05
CA SER A 29 12.05 -9.32 4.84
C SER A 29 11.28 -9.06 3.54
N PRO A 30 11.96 -8.81 2.40
CA PRO A 30 11.30 -8.79 1.09
C PRO A 30 10.43 -10.03 0.88
N GLY A 31 9.24 -9.87 0.29
CA GLY A 31 8.28 -10.98 0.12
C GLY A 31 7.44 -11.34 1.34
N SER A 32 7.67 -10.73 2.52
CA SER A 32 6.90 -11.02 3.75
C SER A 32 5.44 -10.50 3.76
N GLY A 33 4.91 -10.02 2.64
CA GLY A 33 3.52 -9.56 2.54
C GLY A 33 3.20 -8.14 3.04
N LYS A 34 4.18 -7.26 3.30
CA LYS A 34 3.94 -5.89 3.81
C LYS A 34 3.03 -5.05 2.90
N SER A 35 3.31 -5.05 1.59
CA SER A 35 2.49 -4.33 0.62
C SER A 35 1.10 -4.93 0.52
N THR A 36 1.00 -6.26 0.51
CA THR A 36 -0.27 -7.00 0.52
C THR A 36 -1.12 -6.63 1.73
N PHE A 37 -0.53 -6.58 2.92
CA PHE A 37 -1.21 -6.12 4.14
C PHE A 37 -1.78 -4.71 3.95
N GLY A 38 -0.96 -3.76 3.50
CA GLY A 38 -1.38 -2.38 3.32
C GLY A 38 -2.52 -2.24 2.29
N MET A 39 -2.45 -3.01 1.20
CA MET A 39 -3.48 -3.03 0.17
C MET A 39 -4.79 -3.65 0.68
N GLN A 40 -4.74 -4.81 1.35
CA GLN A 40 -5.92 -5.45 1.94
C GLN A 40 -6.61 -4.53 2.96
N TYR A 41 -5.83 -3.90 3.85
CA TYR A 41 -6.33 -2.93 4.82
C TYR A 41 -7.06 -1.77 4.15
N LEU A 42 -6.45 -1.17 3.12
CA LEU A 42 -7.05 -0.06 2.39
C LEU A 42 -8.30 -0.48 1.62
N THR A 43 -8.30 -1.65 0.98
CA THR A 43 -9.49 -2.14 0.27
C THR A 43 -10.63 -2.46 1.23
N HIS A 44 -10.33 -3.08 2.37
CA HIS A 44 -11.34 -3.35 3.38
C HIS A 44 -11.99 -2.05 3.84
N GLY A 45 -11.20 -1.05 4.27
CA GLY A 45 -11.74 0.26 4.64
C GLY A 45 -12.56 0.93 3.51
N ALA A 46 -12.08 0.86 2.27
CA ALA A 46 -12.78 1.41 1.11
C ALA A 46 -14.14 0.73 0.85
N SER A 47 -14.26 -0.58 1.13
CA SER A 47 -15.54 -1.30 1.02
C SER A 47 -16.60 -0.84 2.01
N PHE A 48 -16.17 -0.22 3.13
CA PHE A 48 -17.04 0.45 4.11
C PHE A 48 -17.14 1.97 3.87
N GLY A 49 -16.66 2.47 2.74
CA GLY A 49 -16.72 3.90 2.37
C GLY A 49 -15.63 4.78 3.00
N ALA A 50 -14.64 4.20 3.68
CA ALA A 50 -13.52 4.96 4.23
C ALA A 50 -12.57 5.45 3.11
N ALA A 51 -12.06 6.67 3.26
CA ALA A 51 -11.02 7.19 2.37
C ALA A 51 -9.65 6.69 2.81
N GLY A 52 -8.81 6.28 1.84
CA GLY A 52 -7.46 5.80 2.09
C GLY A 52 -6.46 6.27 1.03
N LEU A 53 -5.19 6.37 1.40
CA LEU A 53 -4.10 6.76 0.51
C LEU A 53 -2.98 5.71 0.58
N TYR A 54 -2.61 5.15 -0.57
CA TYR A 54 -1.41 4.33 -0.71
C TYR A 54 -0.28 5.17 -1.30
N VAL A 55 0.82 5.31 -0.56
CA VAL A 55 2.02 6.02 -1.02
C VAL A 55 3.15 5.01 -1.17
N THR A 56 3.75 4.95 -2.36
CA THR A 56 4.92 4.11 -2.63
C THR A 56 6.00 4.90 -3.35
N LEU A 57 7.24 4.46 -3.19
CA LEU A 57 8.41 4.99 -3.89
C LEU A 57 9.00 4.00 -4.91
N MET A 58 8.58 2.73 -4.87
CA MET A 58 9.25 1.65 -5.62
C MET A 58 8.43 1.11 -6.80
N GLN A 59 7.10 1.26 -6.79
CA GLN A 59 6.23 0.67 -7.82
C GLN A 59 5.46 1.77 -8.55
N ASN A 60 5.17 1.55 -9.84
CA ASN A 60 4.27 2.38 -10.62
C ASN A 60 2.80 1.98 -10.37
N SER A 61 1.87 2.81 -10.84
CA SER A 61 0.43 2.60 -10.68
C SER A 61 -0.05 1.31 -11.33
N GLU A 62 0.50 0.98 -12.50
CA GLU A 62 0.07 -0.16 -13.30
C GLU A 62 0.37 -1.47 -12.59
N ASN A 63 1.58 -1.60 -12.01
CA ASN A 63 1.98 -2.78 -11.26
C ASN A 63 1.18 -2.91 -9.96
N ILE A 64 0.90 -1.80 -9.26
CA ILE A 64 0.05 -1.83 -8.05
C ILE A 64 -1.35 -2.32 -8.39
N ILE A 65 -1.95 -1.79 -9.46
CA ILE A 65 -3.29 -2.20 -9.88
C ILE A 65 -3.29 -3.69 -10.25
N ALA A 66 -2.26 -4.15 -10.97
CA ALA A 66 -2.12 -5.56 -11.31
C ALA A 66 -1.99 -6.44 -10.06
N ASP A 67 -1.09 -6.11 -9.13
CA ASP A 67 -0.90 -6.82 -7.87
C ASP A 67 -2.22 -6.91 -7.09
N ILE A 68 -2.92 -5.79 -6.96
CA ILE A 68 -4.21 -5.72 -6.26
C ILE A 68 -5.27 -6.58 -6.94
N SER A 69 -5.31 -6.58 -8.27
CA SER A 69 -6.28 -7.35 -9.07
C SER A 69 -6.11 -8.86 -8.93
N THR A 70 -4.91 -9.32 -8.55
CA THR A 70 -4.69 -10.74 -8.25
C THR A 70 -5.36 -11.17 -6.94
N TYR A 71 -5.59 -10.23 -6.03
CA TYR A 71 -6.41 -10.47 -4.86
C TYR A 71 -7.88 -10.30 -5.26
N SER A 72 -8.77 -11.11 -4.67
CA SER A 72 -10.23 -11.04 -4.85
C SER A 72 -10.84 -9.79 -4.20
N LEU A 73 -10.29 -8.63 -4.55
CA LEU A 73 -10.51 -7.32 -3.98
C LEU A 73 -11.21 -6.44 -5.02
N ASN A 74 -12.25 -5.70 -4.59
CA ASN A 74 -13.12 -4.93 -5.48
C ASN A 74 -12.39 -3.66 -6.00
N LEU A 75 -11.80 -3.76 -7.20
CA LEU A 75 -10.97 -2.73 -7.84
C LEU A 75 -11.59 -1.31 -7.98
N PRO A 76 -12.89 -1.15 -8.30
CA PRO A 76 -13.53 0.16 -8.46
C PRO A 76 -13.41 1.07 -7.23
N ALA A 77 -13.31 0.51 -6.02
CA ALA A 77 -13.13 1.28 -4.79
C ALA A 77 -11.73 1.92 -4.68
N LEU A 78 -10.75 1.39 -5.41
CA LEU A 78 -9.33 1.76 -5.32
C LEU A 78 -8.90 2.79 -6.36
N LEU A 79 -9.71 3.01 -7.41
CA LEU A 79 -9.40 3.94 -8.49
C LEU A 79 -9.40 5.42 -8.08
N LYS A 80 -9.76 5.74 -6.82
CA LYS A 80 -9.66 7.08 -6.23
C LYS A 80 -8.30 7.35 -5.55
N MET A 81 -7.28 6.53 -5.80
CA MET A 81 -5.91 6.78 -5.34
C MET A 81 -5.33 8.02 -6.04
N LYS A 82 -5.10 9.09 -5.28
CA LYS A 82 -4.32 10.23 -5.79
C LYS A 82 -2.84 9.88 -5.77
N LYS A 83 -2.25 9.85 -6.96
CA LYS A 83 -0.81 9.70 -7.21
C LYS A 83 -0.07 10.93 -6.66
N TYR A 84 0.73 10.73 -5.63
CA TYR A 84 1.89 11.59 -5.39
C TYR A 84 3.13 10.74 -5.64
N SER A 85 3.75 10.89 -6.82
CA SER A 85 5.11 10.39 -6.99
C SER A 85 6.03 11.39 -6.29
N LEU A 86 6.46 11.07 -5.07
CA LEU A 86 7.65 11.70 -4.54
C LEU A 86 8.86 11.06 -5.24
N GLN A 87 9.14 11.51 -6.46
CA GLN A 87 10.44 11.24 -7.05
C GLN A 87 11.46 12.06 -6.26
N ILE A 88 12.11 11.45 -5.28
CA ILE A 88 13.39 11.94 -4.83
C ILE A 88 14.35 11.66 -6.00
N TRP A 89 14.60 12.68 -6.82
CA TRP A 89 15.54 12.66 -7.92
C TRP A 89 16.97 12.57 -7.33
N THR A 90 17.42 11.38 -6.93
CA THR A 90 18.85 11.20 -6.63
C THR A 90 19.59 11.03 -7.95
N ARG A 91 20.06 12.15 -8.51
CA ARG A 91 21.03 12.28 -9.62
C ARG A 91 21.01 11.17 -10.69
N ARG A 92 20.42 11.49 -11.83
CA ARG A 92 20.77 10.86 -13.12
C ARG A 92 22.22 11.22 -13.46
N TRP A 93 23.16 10.31 -13.24
CA TRP A 93 24.50 10.41 -13.83
C TRP A 93 24.41 10.01 -15.31
N ASN A 94 24.50 10.98 -16.21
CA ASN A 94 24.86 10.70 -17.60
C ASN A 94 26.37 10.43 -17.64
N MET A 95 26.77 9.16 -17.73
CA MET A 95 28.13 8.77 -18.14
C MET A 95 28.24 8.92 -19.66
N GLY A 96 28.35 10.16 -20.15
CA GLY A 96 28.40 10.40 -21.60
C GLY A 96 29.03 11.71 -22.09
N THR A 97 29.58 12.56 -21.22
CA THR A 97 30.16 13.85 -21.65
C THR A 97 31.55 14.13 -21.07
N TRP A 98 32.38 13.10 -20.89
CA TRP A 98 33.81 13.23 -20.54
C TRP A 98 34.73 12.39 -21.43
N MET A 99 34.35 12.18 -22.69
CA MET A 99 35.27 11.84 -23.77
C MET A 99 34.78 12.58 -25.02
N ASN A 100 35.61 13.52 -25.48
CA ASN A 100 35.44 14.51 -26.57
C ASN A 100 34.89 15.87 -26.12
#